data_AF-A0A1H1AX99-F1
#
_entry.id   AF-A0A1H1AX99-F1
#
_cell.length_a   1.000
_cell.length_b   1.000
_cell.length_c   1.000
_cell.angle_alpha   90.00
_cell.angle_beta   90.00
_cell.angle_gamma   90.00
#
_symmetry.space_group_name_H-M   'P 1'
#
loop_
_entity.id
_entity.type
_entity.pdbx_description
1 polymer ?
#
loop_
_entity_poly.entity_id
_entity_poly.type
_entity_poly.pdbx_seq_one_letter_code
_entity_poly.pdbx_strand_id
1 'polypeptide(L)'
;MNGIKDIFSRGLAIIFCAALLSTASMPAVALAPAPEERMGIAGPIKFGDESYRLAWTSHPSPVFYKQEYLTAGQSPERYDSMLMIDFIASGTTVAESAQAMVHSLEARKENDPLVNYDMIVSEAGDQIILDFVLSAAGADGQMILEWNAYRYSVQGSGVRMVGISRRVYGDDVAPFLKNELRTVRARDIDLLSKLTLPAIRIAAP
;
A
#
# COMPACT_ATOMS: atom_id res chain seq x y z
N MET A 1 -13.86 -26.47 8.03
CA MET A 1 -13.41 -27.39 6.95
C MET A 1 -14.19 -27.04 5.69
N ASN A 2 -13.46 -26.63 4.65
CA ASN A 2 -13.83 -26.49 3.24
C ASN A 2 -14.96 -25.53 2.83
N GLY A 3 -14.55 -24.30 2.52
CA GLY A 3 -15.21 -23.40 1.58
C GLY A 3 -14.18 -22.83 0.60
N ILE A 4 -13.51 -23.70 -0.16
CA ILE A 4 -12.57 -23.35 -1.23
C ILE A 4 -13.06 -24.08 -2.47
N LYS A 5 -13.07 -23.36 -3.60
CA LYS A 5 -13.31 -23.77 -4.99
C LYS A 5 -14.76 -23.56 -5.45
N ASP A 6 -14.99 -22.44 -6.12
CA ASP A 6 -15.73 -22.41 -7.40
C ASP A 6 -16.02 -20.98 -7.85
N ILE A 7 -15.05 -20.30 -8.48
CA ILE A 7 -15.35 -19.25 -9.48
C ILE A 7 -14.28 -19.32 -10.58
N PHE A 8 -14.20 -20.46 -11.27
CA PHE A 8 -13.62 -20.56 -12.61
C PHE A 8 -14.45 -21.55 -13.40
N SER A 9 -15.34 -21.02 -14.25
CA SER A 9 -15.82 -21.63 -15.49
C SER A 9 -17.19 -21.04 -15.82
N ARG A 10 -17.27 -20.26 -16.90
CA ARG A 10 -18.52 -20.18 -17.68
C ARG A 10 -18.17 -20.43 -19.12
N GLY A 11 -18.47 -21.65 -19.51
CA GLY A 11 -18.36 -22.16 -20.87
C GLY A 11 -19.30 -21.45 -21.84
N LEU A 12 -18.84 -21.54 -23.07
CA LEU A 12 -19.40 -21.16 -24.36
C LEU A 12 -20.84 -21.68 -24.57
N ALA A 13 -21.73 -20.81 -25.04
CA ALA A 13 -22.94 -21.20 -25.79
C ALA A 13 -23.07 -20.30 -27.01
N ILE A 14 -22.95 -20.91 -28.20
CA ILE A 14 -23.10 -20.28 -29.51
C ILE A 14 -24.58 -20.34 -29.92
N ILE A 15 -25.15 -19.21 -30.33
CA ILE A 15 -26.33 -19.17 -31.21
C ILE A 15 -26.02 -18.24 -32.38
N PHE A 16 -26.22 -18.77 -33.59
CA PHE A 16 -25.99 -18.13 -34.89
C PHE A 16 -27.26 -17.40 -35.34
N CYS A 17 -27.19 -16.11 -35.67
CA CYS A 17 -28.20 -15.42 -36.48
C CYS A 17 -27.53 -14.37 -37.37
N ALA A 18 -27.93 -14.34 -38.65
CA ALA A 18 -27.20 -13.75 -39.76
C ALA A 18 -27.41 -12.23 -39.95
N ALA A 19 -26.32 -11.60 -40.41
CA ALA A 19 -26.14 -10.38 -41.22
C ALA A 19 -26.77 -9.05 -40.76
N LEU A 20 -25.93 -8.08 -40.31
CA LEU A 20 -26.11 -6.63 -40.45
C LEU A 20 -24.86 -5.85 -39.97
N LEU A 21 -24.44 -4.85 -40.76
CA LEU A 21 -23.49 -3.75 -40.49
C LEU A 21 -22.40 -3.95 -39.42
N SER A 22 -21.13 -4.03 -39.86
CA SER A 22 -19.94 -4.03 -39.02
C SER A 22 -19.69 -2.67 -38.35
N THR A 23 -20.50 -2.28 -37.37
CA THR A 23 -20.05 -1.34 -36.35
C THR A 23 -19.09 -2.09 -35.45
N ALA A 24 -17.81 -1.78 -35.51
CA ALA A 24 -16.82 -2.27 -34.55
C ALA A 24 -17.16 -1.69 -33.17
N SER A 25 -18.04 -2.38 -32.44
CA SER A 25 -18.26 -2.16 -31.03
C SER A 25 -17.00 -2.60 -30.31
N MET A 26 -16.06 -1.66 -30.11
CA MET A 26 -14.97 -1.92 -29.17
C MET A 26 -15.62 -2.28 -27.83
N PRO A 27 -15.25 -3.41 -27.20
CA PRO A 27 -15.75 -3.71 -25.87
C PRO A 27 -15.37 -2.52 -24.99
N ALA A 28 -16.37 -1.86 -24.42
CA ALA A 28 -16.13 -0.86 -23.39
C ALA A 28 -15.40 -1.59 -22.26
N VAL A 29 -14.11 -1.29 -22.09
CA VAL A 29 -13.37 -1.71 -20.91
C VAL A 29 -14.10 -1.04 -19.75
N ALA A 30 -14.84 -1.83 -18.97
CA ALA A 30 -15.50 -1.32 -17.79
C ALA A 30 -14.41 -0.78 -16.86
N LEU A 31 -14.39 0.54 -16.69
CA LEU A 31 -13.53 1.17 -15.69
C LEU A 31 -13.93 0.59 -14.33
N ALA A 32 -12.95 0.08 -13.59
CA ALA A 32 -13.18 -0.30 -12.21
C ALA A 32 -13.80 0.90 -11.45
N PRO A 33 -14.75 0.65 -10.53
CA PRO A 33 -15.36 1.73 -9.76
C PRO A 33 -14.27 2.52 -9.04
N ALA A 34 -14.44 3.84 -8.96
CA ALA A 34 -13.52 4.69 -8.23
C ALA A 34 -13.44 4.25 -6.76
N PRO A 35 -12.25 4.32 -6.13
CA PRO A 35 -12.08 3.93 -4.73
C PRO A 35 -12.95 4.82 -3.82
N GLU A 36 -13.62 4.19 -2.86
CA GLU A 36 -14.50 4.88 -1.91
C GLU A 36 -13.66 5.59 -0.85
N GLU A 37 -13.70 6.91 -0.77
CA GLU A 37 -13.01 7.68 0.26
C GLU A 37 -13.62 7.42 1.65
N ARG A 38 -12.80 7.03 2.64
CA ARG A 38 -13.27 6.59 3.97
C ARG A 38 -12.70 7.39 5.15
N MET A 39 -11.75 8.29 4.92
CA MET A 39 -10.94 8.92 5.97
C MET A 39 -10.95 10.45 5.92
N GLY A 40 -11.72 11.07 5.02
CA GLY A 40 -11.70 12.51 4.78
C GLY A 40 -10.42 13.01 4.08
N ILE A 41 -9.68 12.12 3.43
CA ILE A 41 -8.40 12.42 2.75
C ILE A 41 -8.50 11.92 1.29
N ALA A 42 -9.18 12.66 0.43
CA ALA A 42 -9.29 12.30 -0.99
C ALA A 42 -7.97 12.48 -1.77
N GLY A 43 -7.08 13.36 -1.27
CA GLY A 43 -5.90 13.80 -1.99
C GLY A 43 -6.19 14.88 -3.06
N PRO A 44 -5.21 15.20 -3.92
CA PRO A 44 -3.89 14.60 -3.97
C PRO A 44 -3.04 14.94 -2.74
N ILE A 45 -2.22 13.99 -2.29
CA ILE A 45 -1.24 14.20 -1.22
C ILE A 45 0.10 14.54 -1.87
N LYS A 46 0.78 15.57 -1.35
CA LYS A 46 2.14 15.93 -1.76
C LYS A 46 3.16 15.27 -0.83
N PHE A 47 4.18 14.66 -1.42
CA PHE A 47 5.31 14.08 -0.70
C PHE A 47 6.58 14.34 -1.52
N GLY A 48 7.41 15.29 -1.06
CA GLY A 48 8.45 15.88 -1.91
C GLY A 48 7.83 16.50 -3.17
N ASP A 49 8.40 16.18 -4.32
CA ASP A 49 7.92 16.66 -5.63
C ASP A 49 6.81 15.78 -6.22
N GLU A 50 6.49 14.65 -5.60
CA GLU A 50 5.51 13.68 -6.08
C GLU A 50 4.09 14.02 -5.61
N SER A 51 3.11 13.60 -6.41
CA SER A 51 1.69 13.85 -6.17
C SER A 51 0.92 12.53 -6.22
N TYR A 52 0.29 12.16 -5.10
CA TYR A 52 -0.37 10.88 -4.94
C TYR A 52 -1.88 11.04 -4.92
N ARG A 53 -2.60 10.27 -5.74
CA ARG A 53 -4.08 10.27 -5.80
C ARG A 53 -4.61 8.95 -5.26
N LEU A 54 -5.78 9.00 -4.64
CA LEU A 54 -6.43 7.81 -4.09
C LEU A 54 -6.61 6.76 -5.21
N ALA A 55 -6.03 5.59 -5.01
CA ALA A 55 -6.04 4.50 -5.98
C ALA A 55 -6.79 3.28 -5.46
N TRP A 56 -6.75 3.03 -4.15
CA TRP A 56 -7.40 1.88 -3.55
C TRP A 56 -7.75 2.12 -2.08
N THR A 57 -8.81 1.44 -1.61
CA THR A 57 -9.30 1.53 -0.23
C THR A 57 -9.68 0.16 0.30
N SER A 58 -9.51 -0.07 1.59
CA SER A 58 -10.01 -1.27 2.27
C SER A 58 -10.49 -0.99 3.69
N HIS A 59 -11.51 -1.74 4.09
CA HIS A 59 -12.11 -1.73 5.43
C HIS A 59 -12.44 -3.17 5.85
N PRO A 60 -11.41 -3.99 6.16
CA PRO A 60 -11.56 -5.43 6.40
C PRO A 60 -12.14 -5.76 7.77
N SER A 61 -12.20 -4.79 8.68
CA SER A 61 -12.84 -4.93 10.00
C SER A 61 -13.43 -3.59 10.43
N PRO A 62 -14.40 -3.57 11.37
CA PRO A 62 -15.03 -2.33 11.83
C PRO A 62 -14.07 -1.25 12.36
N VAL A 63 -12.86 -1.64 12.76
CA VAL A 63 -11.86 -0.75 13.37
C VAL A 63 -10.68 -0.44 12.46
N PHE A 64 -10.55 -1.06 11.28
CA PHE A 64 -9.39 -0.89 10.41
C PHE A 64 -9.76 -0.24 9.09
N TYR A 65 -9.11 0.87 8.78
CA TYR A 65 -9.29 1.62 7.53
C TYR A 65 -7.94 1.72 6.84
N LYS A 66 -7.94 1.52 5.52
CA LYS A 66 -6.74 1.63 4.68
C LYS A 66 -7.06 2.37 3.40
N GLN A 67 -6.19 3.31 3.05
CA GLN A 67 -6.19 4.01 1.76
C GLN A 67 -4.78 3.99 1.17
N GLU A 68 -4.70 3.64 -0.11
CA GLU A 68 -3.47 3.64 -0.89
C GLU A 68 -3.58 4.70 -1.98
N TYR A 69 -2.50 5.45 -2.14
CA TYR A 69 -2.39 6.55 -3.08
C TYR A 69 -1.19 6.32 -3.97
N LEU A 70 -1.37 6.57 -5.26
CA LEU A 70 -0.36 6.31 -6.29
C LEU A 70 -0.10 7.55 -7.12
N THR A 71 1.09 7.56 -7.73
CA THR A 71 1.42 8.53 -8.77
C THR A 71 0.67 8.19 -10.07
N ALA A 72 0.61 9.15 -11.00
CA ALA A 72 -0.14 8.98 -12.23
C ALA A 72 0.41 7.82 -13.07
N GLY A 73 -0.47 6.95 -13.56
CA GLY A 73 -0.12 5.82 -14.43
C GLY A 73 0.27 4.53 -13.71
N GLN A 74 0.33 4.52 -12.38
CA GLN A 74 0.62 3.32 -11.58
C GLN A 74 -0.66 2.65 -11.07
N SER A 75 -0.56 1.37 -10.71
CA SER A 75 -1.65 0.60 -10.09
C SER A 75 -1.19 -0.09 -8.80
N PRO A 76 -2.11 -0.49 -7.91
CA PRO A 76 -1.74 -1.19 -6.66
C PRO A 76 -0.94 -2.49 -6.92
N GLU A 77 -1.20 -3.15 -8.05
CA GLU A 77 -0.51 -4.37 -8.48
C GLU A 77 0.92 -4.10 -8.95
N ARG A 78 1.17 -2.95 -9.59
CA ARG A 78 2.49 -2.54 -10.08
C ARG A 78 2.70 -1.03 -9.94
N TYR A 79 3.62 -0.65 -9.06
CA TYR A 79 3.97 0.73 -8.76
C TYR A 79 5.44 0.82 -8.40
N ASP A 80 6.04 2.00 -8.59
CA ASP A 80 7.39 2.29 -8.10
C ASP A 80 7.32 3.11 -6.80
N SER A 81 6.22 3.85 -6.58
CA SER A 81 5.96 4.56 -5.34
C SER A 81 4.50 4.57 -4.91
N MET A 82 4.26 4.26 -3.64
CA MET A 82 2.93 4.28 -3.03
C MET A 82 2.97 4.99 -1.68
N LEU A 83 2.03 5.90 -1.48
CA LEU A 83 1.74 6.46 -0.16
C LEU A 83 0.54 5.73 0.43
N MET A 84 0.60 5.38 1.71
CA MET A 84 -0.45 4.65 2.39
C MET A 84 -0.88 5.37 3.65
N ILE A 85 -2.16 5.27 3.97
CA ILE A 85 -2.70 5.70 5.25
C ILE A 85 -3.50 4.54 5.81
N ASP A 86 -3.14 4.08 7.00
CA ASP A 86 -3.96 3.18 7.79
C ASP A 86 -4.46 3.90 9.04
N PHE A 87 -5.67 3.56 9.48
CA PHE A 87 -6.22 4.01 10.76
C PHE A 87 -6.84 2.85 11.52
N ILE A 88 -6.40 2.69 12.77
CA ILE A 88 -6.92 1.72 13.71
C ILE A 88 -7.75 2.47 14.75
N ALA A 89 -9.07 2.39 14.61
CA ALA A 89 -10.06 3.00 15.50
C ALA A 89 -10.31 2.13 16.75
N SER A 90 -9.23 1.72 17.42
CA SER A 90 -9.27 0.94 18.66
C SER A 90 -8.28 1.52 19.67
N GLY A 91 -8.37 1.10 20.93
CA GLY A 91 -7.48 1.56 22.00
C GLY A 91 -6.04 1.02 21.96
N THR A 92 -5.57 0.54 20.80
CA THR A 92 -4.16 0.11 20.66
C THR A 92 -3.22 1.32 20.72
N THR A 93 -2.00 1.09 21.19
CA THR A 93 -0.97 2.13 21.26
C THR A 93 -0.12 2.17 19.99
N VAL A 94 0.60 3.29 19.82
CA VAL A 94 1.60 3.46 18.75
C VAL A 94 2.68 2.38 18.83
N ALA A 95 3.16 2.07 20.04
CA ALA A 95 4.16 1.04 20.28
C ALA A 95 3.63 -0.36 19.92
N GLU A 96 2.43 -0.72 20.35
CA GLU A 96 1.81 -2.00 20.00
C GLU A 96 1.62 -2.15 18.49
N SER A 97 1.18 -1.09 17.81
CA SER A 97 0.99 -1.09 16.37
C SER A 97 2.30 -1.30 15.60
N ALA A 98 3.37 -0.62 16.02
CA ALA A 98 4.70 -0.81 15.42
C ALA A 98 5.26 -2.21 15.73
N GLN A 99 5.09 -2.71 16.95
CA GLN A 99 5.55 -4.04 17.35
C GLN A 99 4.80 -5.17 16.63
N ALA A 100 3.51 -5.02 16.34
CA ALA A 100 2.77 -5.97 15.52
C ALA A 100 3.40 -6.10 14.11
N MET A 101 3.85 -4.99 13.52
CA MET A 101 4.57 -5.02 12.24
C MET A 101 5.95 -5.67 12.38
N VAL A 102 6.71 -5.34 13.43
CA VAL A 102 8.00 -5.99 13.72
C VAL A 102 7.85 -7.49 13.85
N HIS A 103 6.85 -7.98 14.59
CA HIS A 103 6.58 -9.42 14.70
C HIS A 103 6.28 -10.06 13.35
N SER A 104 5.53 -9.39 12.47
CA SER A 104 5.29 -9.87 11.10
C SER A 104 6.58 -9.90 10.27
N LEU A 105 7.49 -8.95 10.45
CA LEU A 105 8.77 -8.91 9.75
C LEU A 105 9.69 -10.03 10.25
N GLU A 106 9.75 -10.25 11.57
CA GLU A 106 10.53 -11.35 12.15
C GLU A 106 10.07 -12.72 11.66
N ALA A 107 8.75 -12.97 11.64
CA ALA A 107 8.20 -14.21 11.09
C ALA A 107 8.53 -14.38 9.59
N ARG A 108 8.58 -13.26 8.84
CA ARG A 108 8.88 -13.29 7.41
C ARG A 108 10.33 -13.65 7.09
N LYS A 109 11.28 -13.36 7.99
CA LYS A 109 12.72 -13.66 7.79
C LYS A 109 12.99 -15.14 7.49
N GLU A 110 12.11 -16.04 7.94
CA GLU A 110 12.21 -17.47 7.66
C GLU A 110 12.22 -17.79 6.15
N ASN A 111 11.53 -16.97 5.34
CA ASN A 111 11.34 -17.19 3.91
C ASN A 111 11.83 -16.04 3.03
N ASP A 112 12.32 -14.96 3.63
CA ASP A 112 12.78 -13.75 2.95
C ASP A 112 14.04 -13.21 3.64
N PRO A 113 15.25 -13.66 3.24
CA PRO A 113 16.49 -13.29 3.89
C PRO A 113 16.89 -11.82 3.67
N LEU A 114 16.19 -11.10 2.79
CA LEU A 114 16.39 -9.68 2.57
C LEU A 114 15.63 -8.80 3.56
N VAL A 115 14.78 -9.40 4.42
CA VAL A 115 14.10 -8.66 5.47
C VAL A 115 15.10 -8.03 6.42
N ASN A 116 15.03 -6.71 6.50
CA ASN A 116 15.79 -5.91 7.45
C ASN A 116 14.92 -4.72 7.85
N TYR A 117 15.07 -4.22 9.08
CA TYR A 117 14.30 -3.09 9.56
C TYR A 117 15.06 -2.30 10.62
N ASP A 118 14.62 -1.07 10.83
CA ASP A 118 15.13 -0.17 11.86
C ASP A 118 13.97 0.69 12.39
N MET A 119 14.13 1.22 13.61
CA MET A 119 13.07 1.94 14.30
C MET A 119 13.60 3.24 14.90
N ILE A 120 12.93 4.33 14.58
CA ILE A 120 13.17 5.67 15.15
C ILE A 120 11.99 6.01 16.04
N VAL A 121 12.24 6.22 17.32
CA VAL A 121 11.21 6.57 18.31
C VAL A 121 11.37 8.06 18.67
N SER A 122 10.28 8.81 18.70
CA SER A 122 10.31 10.20 19.17
C SER A 122 10.74 10.27 20.63
N GLU A 123 11.33 11.39 21.06
CA GLU A 123 11.70 11.59 22.48
C GLU A 123 10.51 11.42 23.43
N ALA A 124 9.31 11.80 22.99
CA ALA A 124 8.07 11.66 23.74
C ALA A 124 7.45 10.24 23.66
N GLY A 125 7.94 9.37 22.78
CA GLY A 125 7.42 8.01 22.58
C GLY A 125 6.04 7.94 21.91
N ASP A 126 5.50 9.06 21.45
CA ASP A 126 4.18 9.21 20.84
C ASP A 126 4.19 9.02 19.31
N GLN A 127 5.38 8.91 18.72
CA GLN A 127 5.60 8.64 17.31
C GLN A 127 6.71 7.62 17.12
N ILE A 128 6.49 6.71 16.17
CA ILE A 128 7.48 5.72 15.76
C ILE A 128 7.54 5.73 14.23
N ILE A 129 8.75 5.81 13.68
CA ILE A 129 9.02 5.48 12.29
C ILE A 129 9.68 4.11 12.26
N LEU A 130 9.02 3.14 11.64
CA LEU A 130 9.57 1.82 11.33
C LEU A 130 9.87 1.77 9.85
N ASP A 131 11.13 1.60 9.47
CA ASP A 131 11.50 1.41 8.07
C ASP A 131 12.07 0.01 7.85
N PHE A 132 11.76 -0.59 6.71
CA PHE A 132 12.08 -1.98 6.45
C PHE A 132 12.18 -2.29 4.97
N VAL A 133 12.93 -3.33 4.65
CA VAL A 133 13.04 -3.92 3.32
C VAL A 133 12.37 -5.30 3.37
N LEU A 134 11.72 -5.67 2.28
CA LEU A 134 11.23 -7.03 2.02
C LEU A 134 11.39 -7.36 0.54
N SER A 135 11.34 -8.65 0.22
CA SER A 135 11.39 -9.15 -1.15
C SER A 135 10.31 -10.18 -1.44
N ALA A 136 9.96 -10.31 -2.71
CA ALA A 136 9.04 -11.32 -3.19
C ALA A 136 9.40 -11.74 -4.61
N ALA A 137 8.94 -12.92 -5.02
CA ALA A 137 8.92 -13.27 -6.44
C ALA A 137 7.67 -12.65 -7.08
N GLY A 138 7.86 -11.91 -8.17
CA GLY A 138 6.79 -11.44 -9.04
C GLY A 138 6.12 -12.58 -9.80
N ALA A 139 5.00 -12.28 -10.46
CA ALA A 139 4.26 -13.26 -11.26
C ALA A 139 5.08 -13.80 -12.46
N ASP A 140 6.06 -13.04 -12.91
CA ASP A 140 7.04 -13.38 -13.94
C ASP A 140 8.28 -14.11 -13.38
N GLY A 141 8.31 -14.40 -12.08
CA GLY A 141 9.43 -14.99 -11.38
C GLY A 141 10.58 -14.02 -11.09
N GLN A 142 10.50 -12.77 -11.53
CA GLN A 142 11.52 -11.76 -11.24
C GLN A 142 11.40 -11.30 -9.79
N MET A 143 12.53 -10.94 -9.19
CA MET A 143 12.53 -10.41 -7.83
C MET A 143 11.86 -9.04 -7.79
N ILE A 144 11.01 -8.84 -6.80
CA ILE A 144 10.51 -7.53 -6.38
C ILE A 144 11.19 -7.24 -5.05
N LEU A 145 11.83 -6.08 -4.95
CA LEU A 145 12.32 -5.56 -3.69
C LEU A 145 11.50 -4.34 -3.33
N GLU A 146 11.07 -4.26 -2.08
CA GLU A 146 10.28 -3.16 -1.57
C GLU A 146 10.93 -2.61 -0.30
N TRP A 147 11.23 -1.32 -0.31
CA TRP A 147 11.54 -0.57 0.91
C TRP A 147 10.30 0.22 1.36
N ASN A 148 10.04 0.19 2.66
CA ASN A 148 8.91 0.84 3.29
C ASN A 148 9.39 1.71 4.45
N ALA A 149 8.71 2.82 4.72
CA ALA A 149 8.80 3.54 5.98
C ALA A 149 7.41 3.91 6.48
N TYR A 150 7.07 3.47 7.70
CA TYR A 150 5.76 3.65 8.34
C TYR A 150 5.90 4.54 9.57
N ARG A 151 5.24 5.71 9.54
CA ARG A 151 5.13 6.61 10.69
C ARG A 151 3.82 6.38 11.41
N TYR A 152 3.91 5.80 12.60
CA TYR A 152 2.81 5.62 13.54
C TYR A 152 2.69 6.86 14.44
N SER A 153 1.46 7.30 14.69
CA SER A 153 1.15 8.43 15.56
C SER A 153 -0.24 8.27 16.19
N VAL A 154 -0.41 8.80 17.40
CA VAL A 154 -1.73 8.85 18.05
C VAL A 154 -2.65 9.80 17.28
N GLN A 155 -3.92 9.41 17.10
CA GLN A 155 -4.96 10.32 16.65
C GLN A 155 -6.29 10.01 17.36
N GLY A 156 -6.73 10.92 18.25
CA GLY A 156 -7.89 10.68 19.09
C GLY A 156 -7.67 9.47 19.98
N SER A 157 -8.62 8.53 19.97
CA SER A 157 -8.51 7.25 20.69
C SER A 157 -7.88 6.13 19.87
N GLY A 158 -7.38 6.42 18.65
CA GLY A 158 -6.83 5.42 17.73
C GLY A 158 -5.41 5.72 17.29
N VAL A 159 -4.89 4.87 16.40
CA VAL A 159 -3.55 5.00 15.81
C VAL A 159 -3.66 5.22 14.31
N ARG A 160 -2.96 6.25 13.83
CA ARG A 160 -2.75 6.51 12.42
C ARG A 160 -1.36 6.04 12.03
N MET A 161 -1.28 5.28 10.95
CA MET A 161 -0.03 4.97 10.25
C MET A 161 -0.03 5.69 8.90
N VAL A 162 1.06 6.40 8.59
CA VAL A 162 1.31 6.94 7.25
C VAL A 162 2.55 6.27 6.71
N GLY A 163 2.46 5.66 5.53
CA GLY A 163 3.51 4.89 4.92
C GLY A 163 3.95 5.45 3.59
N ILE A 164 5.24 5.31 3.27
CA ILE A 164 5.78 5.42 1.91
C ILE A 164 6.42 4.08 1.55
N SER A 165 6.11 3.59 0.36
CA SER A 165 6.69 2.38 -0.22
C SER A 165 7.40 2.72 -1.53
N ARG A 166 8.56 2.09 -1.74
CA ARG A 166 9.39 2.17 -2.95
C ARG A 166 9.68 0.76 -3.43
N ARG A 167 9.21 0.43 -4.64
CA ARG A 167 9.44 -0.89 -5.26
C ARG A 167 10.39 -0.76 -6.44
N VAL A 168 11.26 -1.76 -6.57
CA VAL A 168 12.10 -1.99 -7.74
C VAL A 168 11.99 -3.44 -8.17
N TYR A 169 12.27 -3.70 -9.45
CA TYR A 169 11.92 -4.95 -10.11
C TYR A 169 13.12 -5.52 -10.87
N GLY A 170 13.26 -6.86 -10.84
CA GLY A 170 14.21 -7.59 -11.67
C GLY A 170 15.65 -7.06 -11.55
N ASP A 171 16.21 -6.64 -12.68
CA ASP A 171 17.60 -6.22 -12.79
C ASP A 171 17.91 -4.92 -12.00
N ASP A 172 16.90 -4.13 -11.64
CA ASP A 172 17.04 -2.88 -10.89
C ASP A 172 17.22 -3.10 -9.38
N VAL A 173 16.95 -4.31 -8.88
CA VAL A 173 17.06 -4.64 -7.45
C VAL A 173 18.48 -4.45 -6.92
N ALA A 174 19.48 -4.99 -7.63
CA ALA A 174 20.87 -4.92 -7.18
C ALA A 174 21.45 -3.49 -7.23
N PRO A 175 21.26 -2.70 -8.30
CA PRO A 175 21.61 -1.28 -8.31
C PRO A 175 20.94 -0.49 -7.19
N PHE A 176 19.64 -0.69 -6.96
CA PHE A 176 18.90 0.03 -5.94
C PHE A 176 19.47 -0.21 -4.54
N LEU A 177 19.67 -1.48 -4.15
CA LEU A 177 20.24 -1.83 -2.85
C LEU A 177 21.64 -1.24 -2.63
N LYS A 178 22.49 -1.25 -3.67
CA LYS A 178 23.90 -0.84 -3.56
C LYS A 178 24.09 0.67 -3.61
N ASN A 179 23.31 1.35 -4.43
CA ASN A 179 23.62 2.72 -4.85
C ASN A 179 22.55 3.74 -4.42
N GLU A 180 21.29 3.32 -4.29
CA GLU A 180 20.17 4.28 -4.19
C GLU A 180 19.48 4.23 -2.83
N LEU A 181 19.32 3.04 -2.25
CA LEU A 181 18.52 2.82 -1.04
C LEU A 181 18.93 3.76 0.10
N ARG A 182 20.23 3.99 0.31
CA ARG A 182 20.71 4.90 1.37
C ARG A 182 20.17 6.32 1.20
N THR A 183 20.21 6.84 -0.02
CA THR A 183 19.76 8.20 -0.35
C THR A 183 18.24 8.29 -0.30
N VAL A 184 17.54 7.31 -0.88
CA VAL A 184 16.08 7.21 -0.86
C VAL A 184 15.56 7.13 0.57
N ARG A 185 16.13 6.23 1.39
CA ARG A 185 15.79 6.05 2.81
C ARG A 185 15.92 7.35 3.58
N ALA A 186 17.07 8.02 3.48
CA ALA A 186 17.32 9.27 4.22
C ALA A 186 16.35 10.38 3.82
N ARG A 187 16.12 10.57 2.51
CA ARG A 187 15.19 11.58 1.99
C ARG A 187 13.76 11.30 2.43
N ASP A 188 13.29 10.07 2.23
CA ASP A 188 11.89 9.73 2.44
C ASP A 188 11.54 9.67 3.93
N ILE A 189 12.46 9.25 4.81
CA ILE A 189 12.25 9.34 6.27
C ILE A 189 12.14 10.81 6.71
N ASP A 190 13.00 11.69 6.20
CA ASP A 190 12.94 13.13 6.51
C ASP A 190 11.59 13.75 6.08
N LEU A 191 11.17 13.49 4.83
CA LEU A 191 9.87 13.93 4.31
C LEU A 191 8.71 13.35 5.11
N LEU A 192 8.74 12.05 5.42
CA LEU A 192 7.70 11.37 6.17
C LEU A 192 7.56 11.92 7.59
N SER A 193 8.67 12.22 8.26
CA SER A 193 8.66 12.81 9.60
C SER A 193 7.93 14.17 9.63
N LYS A 194 8.04 14.96 8.56
CA LYS A 194 7.48 16.33 8.45
C LYS A 194 6.10 16.37 7.80
N LEU A 195 5.65 15.27 7.20
CA LEU A 195 4.40 15.21 6.46
C LEU A 195 3.21 15.56 7.37
N THR A 196 2.49 16.61 7.02
CA THR A 196 1.26 17.03 7.69
C THR A 196 0.07 16.63 6.84
N LEU A 197 -0.91 15.96 7.45
CA LEU A 197 -2.14 15.53 6.79
C LEU A 197 -3.35 16.04 7.57
N PRO A 198 -4.51 16.21 6.91
CA PRO A 198 -5.77 16.42 7.60
C PRO A 198 -6.02 15.34 8.67
N ALA A 199 -6.74 15.68 9.73
CA ALA A 199 -7.20 14.71 10.69
C ALA A 199 -8.14 13.69 10.01
N ILE A 200 -7.94 12.41 10.28
CA ILE A 200 -8.79 11.35 9.74
C ILE A 200 -10.22 11.51 10.29
N ARG A 201 -11.20 11.45 9.39
CA ARG A 201 -12.63 11.48 9.68
C ARG A 201 -13.26 10.21 9.12
N ILE A 202 -13.70 9.34 10.02
CA ILE A 202 -14.49 8.17 9.65
C ILE A 202 -15.97 8.50 9.76
N ALA A 203 -16.80 7.91 8.89
CA ALA A 203 -18.25 7.97 9.08
C ALA A 203 -18.60 7.34 10.44
N ALA A 204 -19.56 7.95 11.15
CA ALA A 204 -20.10 7.32 12.36
C ALA A 204 -20.68 5.94 11.98
N PRO A 205 -20.52 4.92 12.83
CA PRO A 205 -21.08 3.59 12.59
C PRO A 205 -22.60 3.61 12.45
#